data_AF-W7KSF2-F1
#
_entry.id   AF-W7KSF2-F1
#
_cell.length_a   1.000
_cell.length_b   1.000
_cell.length_c   1.000
_cell.angle_alpha   90.00
_cell.angle_beta   90.00
_cell.angle_gamma   90.00
#
_symmetry.space_group_name_H-M   'P 1'
#
loop_
_entity.id
_entity.type
_entity.pdbx_description
1 polymer ?
#
loop_
_entity_poly.entity_id
_entity_poly.type
_entity_poly.pdbx_seq_one_letter_code
_entity_poly.pdbx_strand_id
1 'polypeptide(L)'
;MKLKLLAIFLFSILFLAACSNSGMSGMDHGTMDMEEENNTDEKEKAEGPQPANATETLTGNEINIVAKKGKHQLNESVSVDALTFNGSVPGSQIRVKQGEKVKINLKNELDEPVSIHWHGIKVPNEMDGIPGVTQNAVQPGKSFIYEFTPEDPGTYMYHTHQNAVEQMDKGLYGSFIVEPKEKAYDRDYTLMLDEWMSKPEEGE
;
A
#
# COMPACT_ATOMS: atom_id res chain seq x y z
N MET A 1 -52.47 28.34 36.28
CA MET A 1 -51.74 28.51 37.57
C MET A 1 -50.28 28.19 37.29
N LYS A 2 -49.36 29.18 37.23
CA LYS A 2 -48.45 29.64 38.33
C LYS A 2 -47.65 28.46 38.92
N LEU A 3 -46.33 28.42 39.04
CA LEU A 3 -45.30 29.46 39.15
C LEU A 3 -43.88 28.84 38.94
N LYS A 4 -42.93 29.71 38.60
CA LYS A 4 -41.49 29.49 38.34
C LYS A 4 -40.68 29.06 39.59
N LEU A 5 -39.54 28.38 39.39
CA LEU A 5 -38.29 28.78 40.05
C LEU A 5 -37.07 28.49 39.15
N LEU A 6 -36.21 29.49 39.10
CA LEU A 6 -35.06 29.73 38.23
C LEU A 6 -33.79 29.55 39.09
N ALA A 7 -32.74 28.92 38.56
CA ALA A 7 -31.39 29.08 39.11
C ALA A 7 -30.39 29.20 37.95
N ILE A 8 -29.89 30.42 37.80
CA ILE A 8 -28.87 30.88 36.85
C ILE A 8 -27.51 30.64 37.52
N PHE A 9 -26.53 30.08 36.82
CA PHE A 9 -25.13 30.25 37.19
C PHE A 9 -24.40 31.09 36.15
N LEU A 10 -23.86 32.20 36.65
CA LEU A 10 -23.25 33.29 35.91
C LEU A 10 -21.88 32.92 35.34
N PHE A 11 -21.65 33.52 34.19
CA PHE A 11 -20.41 33.75 33.46
C PHE A 11 -19.38 34.55 34.28
N SER A 12 -18.10 34.21 34.21
CA SER A 12 -17.02 35.18 34.44
C SER A 12 -15.69 34.73 33.82
N ILE A 13 -15.45 35.29 32.63
CA ILE A 13 -14.15 35.45 31.98
C ILE A 13 -13.29 36.36 32.87
N LEU A 14 -12.05 35.97 33.18
CA LEU A 14 -11.05 36.86 33.75
C LEU A 14 -9.92 37.06 32.73
N PHE A 15 -10.01 38.16 31.99
CA PHE A 15 -8.87 38.83 31.37
C PHE A 15 -8.20 39.68 32.46
N LEU A 16 -6.89 39.57 32.62
CA LEU A 16 -6.09 40.60 33.28
C LEU A 16 -4.85 40.86 32.42
N ALA A 17 -4.86 42.02 31.77
CA ALA A 17 -3.73 42.62 31.11
C ALA A 17 -3.06 43.64 32.06
N ALA A 18 -1.73 43.59 32.04
CA ALA A 18 -0.76 44.69 32.21
C ALA A 18 -0.82 45.62 33.44
N CYS A 19 0.30 45.67 34.15
CA CYS A 19 0.87 46.89 34.72
C CYS A 19 2.38 46.94 34.43
N SER A 20 2.90 48.16 34.33
CA SER A 20 4.04 48.62 33.54
C SER A 20 5.39 48.73 34.26
N ASN A 21 6.46 48.46 33.49
CA ASN A 21 7.78 49.11 33.38
C ASN A 21 8.49 49.72 34.62
N SER A 22 9.70 49.22 34.92
CA SER A 22 10.88 50.04 35.27
C SER A 22 12.17 49.21 35.31
N GLY A 23 13.23 49.67 34.64
CA GLY A 23 14.61 49.42 35.08
C GLY A 23 15.50 48.58 34.16
N MET A 24 16.37 49.27 33.42
CA MET A 24 17.48 48.78 32.58
C MET A 24 18.61 48.13 33.41
N SER A 25 19.33 47.19 32.78
CA SER A 25 20.80 46.98 32.82
C SER A 25 21.25 45.60 33.31
N GLY A 26 21.85 44.83 32.40
CA GLY A 26 22.70 43.69 32.72
C GLY A 26 22.60 42.55 31.71
N MET A 27 23.22 42.72 30.54
CA MET A 27 23.62 41.56 29.75
C MET A 27 24.85 40.94 30.44
N ASP A 28 24.71 39.72 30.93
CA ASP A 28 25.83 38.84 31.24
C ASP A 28 25.65 37.52 30.47
N HIS A 29 26.62 37.24 29.60
CA HIS A 29 26.70 36.00 28.85
C HIS A 29 27.52 35.01 29.69
N GLY A 30 26.83 34.32 30.60
CA GLY A 30 27.38 33.16 31.30
C GLY A 30 27.39 31.93 30.39
N THR A 31 28.60 31.50 30.05
CA THR A 31 28.95 30.22 29.39
C THR A 31 28.16 29.05 29.99
N MET A 32 27.37 28.35 29.18
CA MET A 32 26.91 27.00 29.51
C MET A 32 27.79 26.01 28.77
N ASP A 33 28.69 25.40 29.51
CA ASP A 33 29.42 24.20 29.10
C ASP A 33 28.39 23.09 28.86
N MET A 34 28.27 22.66 27.60
CA MET A 34 27.54 21.45 27.23
C MET A 34 28.55 20.31 27.26
N GLU A 35 28.44 19.46 28.28
CA GLU A 35 29.14 18.17 28.29
C GLU A 35 28.65 17.35 27.09
N GLU A 36 29.61 16.98 26.23
CA GLU A 36 29.39 16.19 25.03
C GLU A 36 29.20 14.72 25.45
N GLU A 37 27.95 14.30 25.67
CA GLU A 37 27.62 12.88 25.73
C GLU A 37 27.82 12.28 24.34
N ASN A 38 28.93 11.56 24.17
CA ASN A 38 29.18 10.68 23.03
C ASN A 38 28.21 9.50 23.07
N ASN A 39 26.97 9.72 22.63
CA ASN A 39 26.09 8.63 22.25
C ASN A 39 26.50 8.19 20.84
N THR A 40 27.25 7.09 20.75
CA THR A 40 27.45 6.37 19.49
C THR A 40 26.16 5.63 19.14
N ASP A 41 25.11 6.39 18.82
CA ASP A 41 24.02 5.86 18.02
C ASP A 41 24.60 5.69 16.61
N GLU A 42 24.94 4.44 16.27
CA GLU A 42 25.11 4.05 14.89
C GLU A 42 23.81 4.40 14.16
N LYS A 43 23.76 5.58 13.55
CA LYS A 43 22.77 5.89 12.53
C LYS A 43 22.97 4.85 11.44
N GLU A 44 22.15 3.80 11.45
CA GLU A 44 21.91 2.98 10.27
C GLU A 44 21.65 3.95 9.13
N LYS A 45 22.64 4.04 8.24
CA LYS A 45 22.53 4.82 7.03
C LYS A 45 21.41 4.15 6.25
N ALA A 46 20.23 4.77 6.22
CA ALA A 46 19.11 4.29 5.43
C ALA A 46 19.64 3.99 4.03
N GLU A 47 19.75 2.70 3.71
CA GLU A 47 20.14 2.29 2.38
C GLU A 47 19.06 2.83 1.43
N GLY A 48 19.48 3.40 0.30
CA GLY A 48 18.53 3.83 -0.72
C GLY A 48 17.65 2.66 -1.18
N PRO A 49 16.56 2.90 -1.92
CA PRO A 49 15.68 1.84 -2.39
C PRO A 49 16.48 0.74 -3.09
N GLN A 50 16.45 -0.46 -2.52
CA GLN A 50 17.13 -1.63 -3.07
C GLN A 50 16.26 -2.22 -4.18
N PRO A 51 16.80 -2.46 -5.39
CA PRO A 51 16.02 -3.05 -6.47
C PRO A 51 15.66 -4.49 -6.11
N ALA A 52 14.36 -4.80 -6.06
CA ALA A 52 13.89 -6.16 -6.01
C ALA A 52 14.27 -6.91 -7.31
N ASN A 53 14.39 -8.24 -7.22
CA ASN A 53 14.52 -9.07 -8.41
C ASN A 53 13.32 -8.86 -9.35
N ALA A 54 13.57 -8.85 -10.65
CA ALA A 54 12.50 -8.76 -11.64
C ALA A 54 11.53 -9.93 -11.46
N THR A 55 10.24 -9.61 -11.33
CA THR A 55 9.16 -10.58 -11.27
C THR A 55 8.97 -11.23 -12.64
N GLU A 56 8.43 -12.45 -12.66
CA GLU A 56 8.00 -13.09 -13.90
C GLU A 56 7.06 -12.15 -14.70
N THR A 57 7.19 -12.15 -16.03
CA THR A 57 6.25 -11.46 -16.91
C THR A 57 5.34 -12.47 -17.61
N LEU A 58 4.04 -12.36 -17.37
CA LEU A 58 3.01 -13.16 -17.99
C LEU A 58 2.45 -12.43 -19.21
N THR A 59 2.41 -13.12 -20.35
CA THR A 59 1.92 -12.56 -21.62
C THR A 59 0.88 -13.45 -22.27
N GLY A 60 0.06 -12.87 -23.14
CA GLY A 60 -0.97 -13.59 -23.89
C GLY A 60 -2.36 -13.40 -23.31
N ASN A 61 -3.31 -14.19 -23.80
CA ASN A 61 -4.74 -13.96 -23.56
C ASN A 61 -5.33 -14.95 -22.54
N GLU A 62 -4.55 -15.94 -22.09
CA GLU A 62 -4.90 -16.84 -20.99
C GLU A 62 -3.76 -16.82 -19.97
N ILE A 63 -4.04 -16.34 -18.77
CA ILE A 63 -3.05 -16.11 -17.72
C ILE A 63 -3.51 -16.83 -16.45
N ASN A 64 -2.59 -17.53 -15.78
CA ASN A 64 -2.86 -18.17 -14.51
C ASN A 64 -2.18 -17.37 -13.39
N ILE A 65 -2.96 -17.05 -12.36
CA ILE A 65 -2.51 -16.41 -11.13
C ILE A 65 -2.85 -17.32 -9.96
N VAL A 66 -1.87 -17.60 -9.11
CA VAL A 66 -2.03 -18.42 -7.90
C VAL A 66 -1.75 -17.55 -6.68
N ALA A 67 -2.78 -17.32 -5.87
CA ALA A 67 -2.62 -16.72 -4.55
C ALA A 67 -2.11 -17.79 -3.58
N LYS A 68 -0.92 -17.59 -3.01
CA LYS A 68 -0.24 -18.57 -2.13
C LYS A 68 0.68 -17.89 -1.14
N LYS A 69 0.97 -18.56 -0.02
CA LYS A 69 1.99 -18.13 0.93
C LYS A 69 3.38 -18.16 0.27
N GLY A 70 4.23 -17.22 0.64
CA GLY A 70 5.59 -17.08 0.14
C GLY A 70 6.47 -16.30 1.11
N LYS A 71 7.66 -15.94 0.64
CA LYS A 71 8.60 -15.09 1.35
C LYS A 71 8.95 -13.90 0.47
N HIS A 72 9.12 -12.73 1.07
CA HIS A 72 9.67 -11.55 0.39
C HIS A 72 11.06 -11.25 0.95
N GLN A 73 12.07 -11.25 0.07
CA GLN A 73 13.45 -10.93 0.44
C GLN A 73 13.64 -9.40 0.34
N LEU A 74 13.81 -8.73 1.48
CA LEU A 74 13.97 -7.28 1.53
C LEU A 74 15.40 -6.82 1.27
N ASN A 75 16.37 -7.57 1.78
CA ASN A 75 17.81 -7.36 1.56
C ASN A 75 18.57 -8.69 1.74
N GLU A 76 19.90 -8.70 1.78
CA GLU A 76 20.69 -9.95 1.88
C GLU A 76 20.44 -10.76 3.16
N SER A 77 19.98 -10.13 4.24
CA SER A 77 19.83 -10.75 5.57
C SER A 77 18.37 -10.86 6.04
N VAL A 78 17.45 -10.06 5.47
CA VAL A 78 16.07 -9.93 5.93
C VAL A 78 15.10 -10.52 4.91
N SER A 79 14.33 -11.51 5.35
CA SER A 79 13.24 -12.15 4.61
C SER A 79 12.00 -12.24 5.49
N VAL A 80 10.86 -11.80 4.97
CA VAL A 80 9.59 -11.76 5.71
C VAL A 80 8.56 -12.71 5.11
N ASP A 81 7.60 -13.16 5.92
CA ASP A 81 6.43 -13.89 5.42
C ASP A 81 5.56 -12.99 4.55
N ALA A 82 5.09 -13.55 3.44
CA ALA A 82 4.28 -12.82 2.46
C ALA A 82 3.13 -13.68 1.94
N LEU A 83 2.10 -13.00 1.45
CA LEU A 83 1.08 -13.52 0.56
C LEU A 83 1.46 -13.07 -0.85
N THR A 84 1.42 -13.99 -1.80
CA THR A 84 1.98 -13.75 -3.13
C THR A 84 1.00 -14.12 -4.21
N PHE A 85 1.07 -13.39 -5.33
CA PHE A 85 0.59 -13.87 -6.61
C PHE A 85 1.78 -14.51 -7.35
N ASN A 86 1.69 -15.82 -7.61
CA ASN A 86 2.72 -16.62 -8.27
C ASN A 86 4.07 -16.75 -7.54
N GLY A 87 4.10 -16.53 -6.22
CA GLY A 87 5.29 -16.79 -5.41
C GLY A 87 6.30 -15.65 -5.31
N SER A 88 5.99 -14.47 -5.84
CA SER A 88 6.82 -13.27 -5.70
C SER A 88 6.05 -12.09 -5.10
N VAL A 89 6.80 -11.14 -4.56
CA VAL A 89 6.34 -9.78 -4.22
C VAL A 89 7.30 -8.80 -4.92
N PRO A 90 6.78 -7.86 -5.75
CA PRO A 90 5.42 -7.84 -6.28
C PRO A 90 5.04 -9.15 -6.99
N GLY A 91 3.76 -9.39 -7.23
CA GLY A 91 3.30 -10.49 -8.06
C GLY A 91 3.78 -10.38 -9.51
N SER A 92 3.66 -11.48 -10.27
CA SER A 92 4.06 -11.51 -11.69
C SER A 92 3.45 -10.35 -12.49
N GLN A 93 4.28 -9.62 -13.24
CA GLN A 93 3.82 -8.57 -14.13
C GLN A 93 2.95 -9.16 -15.24
N ILE A 94 1.74 -8.63 -15.43
CA ILE A 94 0.87 -9.01 -16.53
C ILE A 94 1.10 -8.03 -17.69
N ARG A 95 1.33 -8.54 -18.90
CA ARG A 95 1.36 -7.73 -20.13
C ARG A 95 0.44 -8.32 -21.19
N VAL A 96 -0.56 -7.55 -21.57
CA VAL A 96 -1.59 -7.95 -22.54
C VAL A 96 -1.71 -6.90 -23.63
N LYS A 97 -2.31 -7.23 -24.77
CA LYS A 97 -2.45 -6.29 -25.89
C LYS A 97 -3.76 -5.53 -25.81
N GLN A 98 -3.73 -4.24 -26.11
CA GLN A 98 -4.96 -3.43 -26.20
C GLN A 98 -5.96 -4.04 -27.18
N GLY A 99 -7.22 -4.11 -26.77
CA GLY A 99 -8.34 -4.61 -27.58
C GLY A 99 -8.41 -6.13 -27.76
N GLU A 100 -7.50 -6.90 -27.14
CA GLU A 100 -7.58 -8.36 -27.14
C GLU A 100 -8.28 -8.86 -25.87
N LYS A 101 -9.27 -9.76 -26.01
CA LYS A 101 -9.93 -10.36 -24.84
C LYS A 101 -8.93 -11.19 -24.05
N VAL A 102 -8.88 -10.99 -22.74
CA VAL A 102 -8.05 -11.74 -21.80
C VAL A 102 -8.91 -12.57 -20.85
N LYS A 103 -8.36 -13.71 -20.46
CA LYS A 103 -8.88 -14.64 -19.46
C LYS A 103 -7.83 -14.83 -18.38
N ILE A 104 -8.15 -14.46 -17.15
CA ILE A 104 -7.24 -14.58 -16.01
C ILE A 104 -7.86 -15.55 -15.00
N ASN A 105 -7.23 -16.70 -14.85
CA ASN A 105 -7.65 -17.74 -13.92
C ASN A 105 -6.92 -17.56 -12.58
N LEU A 106 -7.65 -17.10 -11.57
CA LEU A 106 -7.18 -17.04 -10.20
C LEU A 106 -7.43 -18.38 -9.52
N LYS A 107 -6.38 -19.00 -8.98
CA LYS A 107 -6.45 -20.11 -8.02
C LYS A 107 -6.08 -19.60 -6.63
N ASN A 108 -6.95 -19.84 -5.65
CA ASN A 108 -6.66 -19.55 -4.25
C ASN A 108 -6.09 -20.79 -3.55
N GLU A 109 -4.82 -20.74 -3.16
CA GLU A 109 -4.14 -21.73 -2.31
C GLU A 109 -3.89 -21.22 -0.89
N LEU A 110 -4.34 -20.01 -0.56
CA LEU A 110 -4.35 -19.49 0.80
C LEU A 110 -5.47 -20.14 1.63
N ASP A 111 -5.34 -20.02 2.94
CA ASP A 111 -6.32 -20.39 3.95
C ASP A 111 -7.38 -19.31 4.21
N GLU A 112 -7.28 -18.18 3.50
CA GLU A 112 -8.23 -17.07 3.55
C GLU A 112 -8.83 -16.74 2.18
N PRO A 113 -10.04 -16.14 2.12
CA PRO A 113 -10.63 -15.72 0.86
C PRO A 113 -9.85 -14.58 0.20
N VAL A 114 -9.81 -14.57 -1.13
CA VAL A 114 -9.14 -13.52 -1.92
C VAL A 114 -10.01 -13.04 -3.08
N SER A 115 -9.63 -11.92 -3.66
CA SER A 115 -10.13 -11.40 -4.94
C SER A 115 -8.99 -10.71 -5.67
N ILE A 116 -9.20 -10.30 -6.92
CA ILE A 116 -8.30 -9.40 -7.63
C ILE A 116 -9.14 -8.26 -8.19
N HIS A 117 -8.85 -7.04 -7.77
CA HIS A 117 -9.31 -5.81 -8.37
C HIS A 117 -8.32 -5.32 -9.42
N TRP A 118 -8.84 -4.80 -10.54
CA TRP A 118 -8.08 -4.34 -11.71
C TRP A 118 -7.98 -2.82 -11.71
N HIS A 119 -7.06 -2.28 -10.92
CA HIS A 119 -7.00 -0.85 -10.61
C HIS A 119 -6.79 0.01 -11.86
N GLY A 120 -7.80 0.81 -12.19
CA GLY A 120 -7.80 1.74 -13.33
C GLY A 120 -8.19 1.11 -14.67
N ILE A 121 -8.40 -0.22 -14.73
CA ILE A 121 -8.82 -0.89 -15.96
C ILE A 121 -10.35 -0.89 -16.03
N LYS A 122 -10.89 -0.47 -17.17
CA LYS A 122 -12.33 -0.59 -17.44
C LYS A 122 -12.68 -2.07 -17.68
N VAL A 123 -13.34 -2.68 -16.71
CA VAL A 123 -13.81 -4.07 -16.79
C VAL A 123 -15.33 -4.13 -16.66
N PRO A 124 -16.00 -5.20 -17.13
CA PRO A 124 -17.39 -5.48 -16.76
C PRO A 124 -17.54 -5.49 -15.24
N ASN A 125 -18.66 -5.00 -14.72
CA ASN A 125 -18.86 -4.84 -13.28
C ASN A 125 -18.58 -6.14 -12.53
N GLU A 126 -19.11 -7.28 -13.00
CA GLU A 126 -18.91 -8.61 -12.41
C GLU A 126 -17.46 -9.15 -12.41
N MET A 127 -16.53 -8.44 -13.05
CA MET A 127 -15.10 -8.77 -13.12
C MET A 127 -14.23 -7.81 -12.30
N ASP A 128 -14.83 -6.84 -11.63
CA ASP A 128 -14.12 -5.78 -10.91
C ASP A 128 -13.46 -6.24 -9.61
N GLY A 129 -13.81 -7.41 -9.09
CA GLY A 129 -13.07 -7.98 -7.96
C GLY A 129 -13.41 -7.43 -6.59
N ILE A 130 -14.58 -6.82 -6.38
CA ILE A 130 -15.01 -6.27 -5.08
C ILE A 130 -15.98 -7.24 -4.41
N PRO A 131 -15.55 -7.99 -3.38
CA PRO A 131 -16.40 -8.97 -2.72
C PRO A 131 -17.63 -8.35 -2.06
N GLY A 132 -18.79 -8.98 -2.25
CA GLY A 132 -20.07 -8.50 -1.71
C GLY A 132 -20.72 -7.36 -2.50
N VAL A 133 -20.02 -6.80 -3.50
CA VAL A 133 -20.54 -5.74 -4.38
C VAL A 133 -20.64 -6.24 -5.81
N THR A 134 -19.52 -6.68 -6.38
CA THR A 134 -19.46 -7.07 -7.80
C THR A 134 -19.33 -8.58 -8.00
N GLN A 135 -18.75 -9.28 -7.02
CA GLN A 135 -18.63 -10.73 -7.03
C GLN A 135 -18.52 -11.29 -5.60
N ASN A 136 -18.47 -12.61 -5.45
CA ASN A 136 -18.06 -13.25 -4.19
C ASN A 136 -16.55 -13.41 -4.14
N ALA A 137 -15.96 -13.40 -2.94
CA ALA A 137 -14.56 -13.75 -2.76
C ALA A 137 -14.27 -15.20 -3.15
N VAL A 138 -13.10 -15.43 -3.74
CA VAL A 138 -12.60 -16.75 -4.08
C VAL A 138 -12.16 -17.45 -2.80
N GLN A 139 -12.95 -18.42 -2.37
CA GLN A 139 -12.69 -19.18 -1.14
C GLN A 139 -11.43 -20.05 -1.25
N PRO A 140 -10.81 -20.44 -0.12
CA PRO A 140 -9.68 -21.36 -0.08
C PRO A 140 -9.88 -22.60 -0.96
N GLY A 141 -8.86 -22.92 -1.76
CA GLY A 141 -8.86 -24.04 -2.70
C GLY A 141 -9.74 -23.85 -3.94
N LYS A 142 -10.46 -22.75 -4.09
CA LYS A 142 -11.34 -22.46 -5.24
C LYS A 142 -10.63 -21.62 -6.29
N SER A 143 -11.30 -21.47 -7.43
CA SER A 143 -10.84 -20.66 -8.55
C SER A 143 -11.93 -19.74 -9.04
N PHE A 144 -11.51 -18.66 -9.70
CA PHE A 144 -12.38 -17.72 -10.40
C PHE A 144 -11.72 -17.30 -11.70
N ILE A 145 -12.52 -17.09 -12.74
CA ILE A 145 -12.04 -16.66 -14.05
C ILE A 145 -12.52 -15.24 -14.28
N TYR A 146 -11.58 -14.32 -14.42
CA TYR A 146 -11.84 -12.96 -14.89
C TYR A 146 -11.75 -12.92 -16.42
N GLU A 147 -12.76 -12.36 -17.08
CA GLU A 147 -12.77 -12.18 -18.53
C GLU A 147 -13.13 -10.74 -18.91
N PHE A 148 -12.22 -10.04 -19.59
CA PHE A 148 -12.46 -8.67 -20.04
C PHE A 148 -11.59 -8.33 -21.26
N THR A 149 -11.83 -7.17 -21.87
CA THR A 149 -11.04 -6.66 -22.99
C THR A 149 -10.50 -5.28 -22.60
N PRO A 150 -9.19 -5.13 -22.30
CA PRO A 150 -8.62 -3.83 -21.99
C PRO A 150 -8.46 -3.01 -23.28
N GLU A 151 -9.25 -1.94 -23.44
CA GLU A 151 -9.25 -1.13 -24.67
C GLU A 151 -8.21 0.00 -24.64
N ASP A 152 -7.89 0.50 -23.45
CA ASP A 152 -7.01 1.65 -23.26
C ASP A 152 -5.58 1.19 -22.96
N PRO A 153 -4.56 1.59 -23.75
CA PRO A 153 -3.17 1.27 -23.46
C PRO A 153 -2.67 2.07 -22.25
N GLY A 154 -1.83 1.45 -21.42
CA GLY A 154 -1.30 2.12 -20.25
C GLY A 154 -0.68 1.18 -19.22
N THR A 155 -0.24 1.81 -18.13
CA THR A 155 0.28 1.16 -16.93
C THR A 155 -0.81 1.16 -15.87
N TYR A 156 -1.13 -0.03 -15.38
CA TYR A 156 -2.14 -0.30 -14.35
C TYR A 156 -1.53 -1.21 -13.27
N MET A 157 -2.33 -1.53 -12.26
CA MET A 157 -1.98 -2.51 -11.24
C MET A 157 -3.16 -3.44 -10.98
N TYR A 158 -2.87 -4.57 -10.35
CA TYR A 158 -3.88 -5.47 -9.83
C TYR A 158 -3.55 -5.79 -8.37
N HIS A 159 -4.57 -5.91 -7.53
CA HIS A 159 -4.38 -6.17 -6.10
C HIS A 159 -5.60 -6.84 -5.48
N THR A 160 -5.44 -7.44 -4.30
CA THR A 160 -6.59 -7.98 -3.55
C THR A 160 -7.57 -6.89 -3.09
N HIS A 161 -8.85 -7.27 -2.90
CA HIS A 161 -9.89 -6.39 -2.36
C HIS A 161 -10.77 -7.07 -1.28
N GLN A 162 -10.39 -8.25 -0.77
CA GLN A 162 -11.15 -8.91 0.30
C GLN A 162 -10.83 -8.33 1.69
N ASN A 163 -9.57 -8.46 2.12
CA ASN A 163 -9.03 -7.83 3.32
C ASN A 163 -7.90 -6.91 2.87
N ALA A 164 -8.28 -5.86 2.14
CA ALA A 164 -7.37 -5.10 1.29
C ALA A 164 -6.20 -4.48 2.06
N VAL A 165 -6.41 -4.05 3.31
CA VAL A 165 -5.35 -3.49 4.15
C VAL A 165 -4.30 -4.57 4.42
N GLU A 166 -4.67 -5.63 5.12
CA GLU A 166 -3.72 -6.66 5.57
C GLU A 166 -3.12 -7.46 4.40
N GLN A 167 -3.94 -7.87 3.44
CA GLN A 167 -3.48 -8.75 2.37
C GLN A 167 -2.62 -8.03 1.33
N MET A 168 -2.87 -6.73 1.09
CA MET A 168 -2.03 -5.93 0.20
C MET A 168 -0.71 -5.59 0.88
N ASP A 169 -0.72 -5.20 2.16
CA ASP A 169 0.50 -4.98 2.96
C ASP A 169 1.36 -6.24 3.05
N LYS A 170 0.73 -7.43 2.98
CA LYS A 170 1.43 -8.72 2.91
C LYS A 170 1.84 -9.16 1.50
N GLY A 171 1.60 -8.36 0.45
CA GLY A 171 2.19 -8.58 -0.88
C GLY A 171 1.23 -9.02 -2.00
N LEU A 172 -0.10 -9.05 -1.78
CA LEU A 172 -1.06 -9.37 -2.85
C LEU A 172 -1.33 -8.18 -3.77
N TYR A 173 -0.32 -7.80 -4.54
CA TYR A 173 -0.40 -6.81 -5.61
C TYR A 173 0.59 -7.11 -6.74
N GLY A 174 0.40 -6.51 -7.91
CA GLY A 174 1.33 -6.60 -9.04
C GLY A 174 0.99 -5.60 -10.15
N SER A 175 1.86 -5.51 -11.15
CA SER A 175 1.68 -4.58 -12.27
C SER A 175 0.91 -5.20 -13.42
N PHE A 176 0.14 -4.39 -14.12
CA PHE A 176 -0.63 -4.78 -15.30
C PHE A 176 -0.38 -3.77 -16.42
N ILE A 177 0.19 -4.20 -17.53
CA ILE A 177 0.48 -3.35 -18.68
C ILE A 177 -0.43 -3.73 -19.84
N VAL A 178 -1.15 -2.74 -20.36
CA VAL A 178 -1.88 -2.86 -21.63
C VAL A 178 -0.99 -2.28 -22.72
N GLU A 179 -0.41 -3.15 -23.53
CA GLU A 179 0.50 -2.76 -24.60
C GLU A 179 -0.27 -2.06 -25.75
N PRO A 180 0.21 -0.88 -26.21
CA PRO A 180 -0.36 -0.24 -27.39
C PRO A 180 -0.10 -1.09 -28.64
N LYS A 181 -0.92 -0.88 -29.68
CA LYS A 181 -0.73 -1.52 -31.00
C LYS A 181 0.63 -1.19 -31.62
N GLU A 182 1.13 0.01 -31.36
CA GLU A 182 2.42 0.49 -31.87
C GLU A 182 3.33 0.87 -30.70
N LYS A 183 4.55 0.33 -30.68
CA LYS A 183 5.58 0.63 -29.67
C LYS A 183 6.52 1.70 -30.22
N ALA A 184 6.78 2.73 -29.42
CA ALA A 184 7.59 3.90 -29.81
C ALA A 184 8.77 4.16 -28.86
N TYR A 185 9.29 3.12 -28.21
CA TYR A 185 10.35 3.22 -27.20
C TYR A 185 11.46 2.20 -27.45
N ASP A 186 12.70 2.58 -27.13
CA ASP A 186 13.86 1.68 -27.18
C ASP A 186 13.96 0.77 -25.95
N ARG A 187 13.44 1.26 -24.82
CA ARG A 187 13.48 0.58 -23.51
C ARG A 187 12.19 0.84 -22.74
N ASP A 188 11.76 -0.14 -21.97
CA ASP A 188 10.54 -0.13 -21.16
C ASP A 188 10.85 -0.82 -19.83
N TYR A 189 10.69 -0.06 -18.75
CA TYR A 189 10.93 -0.51 -17.39
C TYR A 189 9.70 -0.19 -16.56
N THR A 190 9.25 -1.17 -15.77
CA THR A 190 8.19 -0.97 -14.78
C THR A 190 8.82 -0.94 -13.40
N LEU A 191 8.53 0.11 -12.64
CA LEU A 191 8.98 0.28 -11.26
C LEU A 191 7.74 0.24 -10.36
N MET A 192 7.65 -0.77 -9.51
CA MET A 192 6.67 -0.81 -8.43
C MET A 192 7.38 -0.41 -7.14
N LEU A 193 6.82 0.58 -6.44
CA LEU A 193 7.36 1.11 -5.20
C LEU A 193 6.46 0.64 -4.05
N ASP A 194 7.08 0.12 -3.00
CA ASP A 194 6.39 -0.28 -1.78
C ASP A 194 7.33 -0.16 -0.58
N GLU A 195 6.75 -0.12 0.62
CA GLU A 195 7.45 -0.08 1.90
C GLU A 195 7.10 -1.35 2.70
N TRP A 196 8.11 -1.95 3.34
CA TRP A 196 7.92 -3.17 4.13
C TRP A 196 8.53 -3.03 5.52
N MET A 197 7.78 -3.46 6.53
CA MET A 197 8.30 -3.63 7.88
C MET A 197 9.21 -4.87 7.92
N SER A 198 10.49 -4.67 8.23
CA SER A 198 11.48 -5.75 8.37
C SER A 198 11.24 -6.63 9.60
N LYS A 199 10.49 -6.12 10.59
CA LYS A 199 10.15 -6.79 11.85
C LYS A 199 8.69 -6.49 12.22
N PRO A 200 7.71 -7.14 11.56
CA PRO A 200 6.29 -6.84 11.78
C PRO A 200 5.84 -7.06 13.23
N GLU A 201 6.48 -7.98 13.96
CA GLU A 201 6.19 -8.27 15.37
C GLU A 201 6.53 -7.12 16.34
N GLU A 202 7.39 -6.16 15.94
CA GLU A 202 7.78 -5.01 16.78
C GLU A 202 6.79 -3.82 16.67
N GLY A 203 5.78 -3.93 15.80
CA GLY A 203 4.80 -2.86 15.53
C GLY A 203 3.42 -3.05 16.17
N GLU A 204 3.20 -4.15 16.91
CA GLU A 204 1.93 -4.46 17.62
C GLU A 204 1.89 -3.99 19.08
#